data_AF-A0A1I2FWZ2-F1
#
_entry.id   AF-A0A1I2FWZ2-F1
#
_cell.length_a   1.000
_cell.length_b   1.000
_cell.length_c   1.000
_cell.angle_alpha   90.00
_cell.angle_beta   90.00
_cell.angle_gamma   90.00
#
_symmetry.space_group_name_H-M   'P 1'
#
loop_
_entity.id
_entity.type
_entity.pdbx_description
1 polymer ?
#
loop_
_entity_poly.entity_id
_entity_poly.type
_entity_poly.pdbx_seq_one_letter_code
_entity_poly.pdbx_strand_id
1 'polypeptide(L)'
;MEDFPYELIDVSLSNNKSLKETISMLKKACCEKTINEPLYKIIGELVTKLEEKRITNEKFFEYISSIHFQVSALLIDDKLSNILDRLDDGYYLATQGIYGDIETIRKEALEELIHFKNYK
;
A
#
# COMPACT_ATOMS: atom_id res chain seq x y z
N MET A 1 -22.36 -0.91 -22.40
CA MET A 1 -22.41 0.53 -22.07
C MET A 1 -21.22 0.77 -21.16
N GLU A 2 -20.23 1.53 -21.59
CA GLU A 2 -19.21 2.04 -20.68
C GLU A 2 -19.92 2.99 -19.72
N ASP A 3 -20.03 2.61 -18.45
CA ASP A 3 -20.49 3.52 -17.42
C ASP A 3 -19.52 4.69 -17.39
N PHE A 4 -19.99 5.85 -17.86
CA PHE A 4 -19.26 7.10 -17.65
C PHE A 4 -19.03 7.21 -16.14
N PRO A 5 -17.80 7.41 -15.66
CA PRO A 5 -17.52 7.41 -14.23
C PRO A 5 -18.23 8.61 -13.61
N TYR A 6 -19.42 8.36 -13.05
CA TYR A 6 -20.24 9.36 -12.37
C TYR A 6 -19.42 10.12 -11.32
N GLU A 7 -18.42 9.46 -10.73
CA GLU A 7 -17.49 10.07 -9.79
C GLU A 7 -16.67 11.22 -10.42
N LEU A 8 -16.32 11.18 -11.71
CA LEU A 8 -15.64 12.29 -12.41
C LEU A 8 -16.59 13.46 -12.73
N ILE A 9 -17.87 13.16 -12.97
CA ILE A 9 -18.88 14.22 -13.15
C ILE A 9 -19.06 14.98 -11.83
N ASP A 10 -19.11 14.28 -10.70
CA ASP A 10 -19.20 14.90 -9.37
C ASP A 10 -17.99 15.78 -9.03
N VAL A 11 -16.78 15.40 -9.45
CA VAL A 11 -15.60 16.26 -9.35
C VAL A 11 -15.80 17.53 -10.17
N SER A 12 -16.26 17.42 -11.42
CA SER A 12 -16.41 18.58 -12.31
C SER A 12 -17.41 19.63 -11.80
N LEU A 13 -18.38 19.20 -10.99
CA LEU A 13 -19.41 20.06 -10.40
C LEU A 13 -19.02 20.63 -9.03
N SER A 14 -17.85 20.26 -8.49
CA SER A 14 -17.40 20.61 -7.13
C SER A 14 -16.80 22.02 -6.98
N ASN A 15 -17.26 22.99 -7.76
CA ASN A 15 -16.73 24.37 -7.81
C ASN A 15 -16.74 25.13 -6.46
N ASN A 16 -17.50 24.64 -5.49
CA ASN A 16 -17.67 25.17 -4.14
C ASN A 16 -16.87 24.40 -3.08
N LYS A 17 -16.11 23.36 -3.44
CA LYS A 17 -15.24 22.61 -2.53
C LYS A 17 -13.82 23.18 -2.51
N SER A 18 -13.10 22.93 -1.43
CA SER A 18 -11.67 23.29 -1.34
C SER A 18 -10.83 22.41 -2.27
N LEU A 19 -9.66 22.91 -2.69
CA LEU A 19 -8.72 22.16 -3.53
C LEU A 19 -8.38 20.78 -2.94
N LYS A 20 -8.25 20.68 -1.62
CA LYS A 20 -7.97 19.42 -0.93
C LYS A 20 -9.09 18.40 -1.11
N GLU A 21 -10.35 18.85 -1.01
CA GLU A 21 -11.53 18.00 -1.19
C GLU A 21 -11.68 17.56 -2.65
N THR A 22 -11.49 18.48 -3.60
CA THR A 22 -11.55 18.15 -5.03
C THR A 22 -10.47 17.13 -5.43
N ILE A 23 -9.25 17.25 -4.90
CA ILE A 23 -8.18 16.26 -5.11
C ILE A 23 -8.56 14.90 -4.51
N SER A 24 -9.12 14.88 -3.30
CA SER A 24 -9.58 13.63 -2.67
C SER A 24 -10.65 12.93 -3.50
N MET A 25 -11.64 13.69 -4.02
CA MET A 25 -12.66 13.14 -4.91
C MET A 25 -12.08 12.59 -6.22
N LEU A 26 -11.11 13.29 -6.82
CA LEU A 26 -10.44 12.85 -8.04
C LEU A 26 -9.67 11.53 -7.83
N LYS A 27 -8.95 11.42 -6.71
CA LYS A 27 -8.25 10.18 -6.32
C LYS A 27 -9.22 9.04 -6.13
N LYS A 28 -10.37 9.30 -5.49
CA LYS A 28 -11.42 8.30 -5.30
C LYS A 28 -11.97 7.78 -6.63
N ALA A 29 -12.27 8.71 -7.55
CA ALA A 29 -12.81 8.40 -8.87
C ALA A 29 -11.84 7.59 -9.75
N CYS A 30 -10.54 7.92 -9.72
CA CYS A 30 -9.55 7.33 -10.61
C CYS A 30 -8.80 6.12 -10.04
N CYS A 31 -8.50 6.13 -8.74
CA CYS A 31 -7.46 5.28 -8.15
C CYS A 31 -7.99 4.18 -7.23
N GLU A 32 -9.04 4.44 -6.46
CA GLU A 32 -9.50 3.53 -5.39
C GLU A 32 -9.96 2.16 -5.95
N LYS A 33 -10.68 2.15 -7.08
CA LYS A 33 -11.12 0.89 -7.72
C LYS A 33 -10.06 0.28 -8.65
N THR A 34 -9.24 1.11 -9.29
CA THR A 34 -8.35 0.67 -10.38
C THR A 34 -7.02 0.13 -9.87
N ILE A 35 -6.52 0.64 -8.75
CA ILE A 35 -5.13 0.41 -8.32
C ILE A 35 -5.04 -0.54 -7.12
N ASN A 36 -6.08 -0.62 -6.29
CA ASN A 36 -6.09 -1.46 -5.09
C ASN A 36 -5.87 -2.95 -5.40
N GLU A 37 -6.63 -3.52 -6.32
CA GLU A 37 -6.53 -4.95 -6.61
C GLU A 37 -5.16 -5.35 -7.20
N PRO A 38 -4.60 -4.62 -8.20
CA PRO A 38 -3.22 -4.86 -8.63
C PRO A 38 -2.18 -4.72 -7.52
N LEU A 39 -2.32 -3.70 -6.66
CA LEU A 39 -1.43 -3.48 -5.52
C LEU A 39 -1.45 -4.67 -4.56
N TYR A 40 -2.63 -5.17 -4.21
CA TYR A 40 -2.80 -6.32 -3.33
C TYR A 40 -2.14 -7.57 -3.92
N LYS A 41 -2.26 -7.80 -5.23
CA LYS A 41 -1.57 -8.91 -5.92
C LYS A 41 -0.06 -8.80 -5.82
N ILE A 42 0.49 -7.59 -5.99
CA ILE A 42 1.94 -7.34 -5.85
C ILE A 42 2.40 -7.67 -4.43
N ILE A 43 1.66 -7.21 -3.41
CA ILE A 43 1.99 -7.50 -2.01
C ILE A 43 1.92 -9.01 -1.73
N GLY A 44 0.88 -9.69 -2.20
CA GLY A 44 0.75 -11.15 -2.07
C GLY A 44 1.92 -11.92 -2.70
N GLU A 45 2.39 -11.48 -3.88
CA GLU A 45 3.56 -12.07 -4.54
C GLU A 45 4.85 -11.81 -3.75
N LEU A 46 5.03 -10.62 -3.18
CA LEU A 46 6.19 -10.30 -2.34
C LEU A 46 6.24 -11.17 -1.09
N VAL A 47 5.11 -11.35 -0.40
CA VAL A 47 4.99 -12.23 0.77
C VAL A 47 5.36 -13.66 0.38
N THR A 48 4.80 -14.17 -0.72
CA THR A 48 5.10 -15.52 -1.22
C THR A 48 6.59 -15.70 -1.50
N LYS A 49 7.23 -14.73 -2.17
CA LYS A 49 8.67 -14.75 -2.43
C LYS A 49 9.50 -14.73 -1.15
N LEU A 50 9.07 -14.01 -0.11
CA LEU A 50 9.78 -13.94 1.16
C LEU A 50 9.66 -15.25 1.96
N GLU A 51 8.48 -15.87 1.99
CA GLU A 51 8.24 -17.18 2.62
C GLU A 51 9.07 -18.28 1.95
N GLU A 52 9.07 -18.31 0.62
CA GLU A 52 9.83 -19.27 -0.18
C GLU A 52 11.33 -18.96 -0.25
N LYS A 53 11.79 -17.93 0.47
CA LYS A 53 13.19 -17.48 0.52
C LYS A 53 13.77 -17.15 -0.87
N ARG A 54 12.92 -16.74 -1.81
CA ARG A 54 13.31 -16.26 -3.15
C ARG A 54 13.85 -14.83 -3.14
N ILE A 55 13.54 -14.07 -2.09
CA ILE A 55 14.08 -12.73 -1.82
C ILE A 55 14.57 -12.63 -0.36
N THR A 56 15.52 -11.75 -0.11
CA THR A 56 16.00 -11.45 1.24
C THR A 56 15.03 -10.52 1.97
N ASN A 57 15.14 -10.45 3.31
CA ASN A 57 14.38 -9.49 4.12
C ASN A 57 14.64 -8.05 3.60
N GLU A 58 15.90 -7.71 3.34
CA GLU A 58 16.32 -6.40 2.85
C GLU A 58 15.64 -6.01 1.54
N LYS A 59 15.62 -6.93 0.56
CA LYS A 59 14.94 -6.68 -0.72
C LYS A 59 13.43 -6.58 -0.55
N PHE A 60 12.83 -7.38 0.33
CA PHE A 60 11.40 -7.29 0.62
C PHE A 60 11.03 -5.92 1.20
N PHE A 61 11.75 -5.45 2.23
CA PHE A 61 11.46 -4.16 2.86
C PHE A 61 11.78 -2.96 1.95
N GLU A 62 12.76 -3.07 1.06
CA GLU A 62 12.97 -2.07 -0.01
C GLU A 62 11.73 -1.91 -0.92
N TYR A 63 11.09 -3.03 -1.28
CA TYR A 63 9.83 -3.00 -2.03
C TYR A 63 8.67 -2.44 -1.20
N ILE A 64 8.56 -2.82 0.08
CA ILE A 64 7.54 -2.28 1.00
C ILE A 64 7.66 -0.76 1.11
N SER A 65 8.88 -0.22 1.32
CA SER A 65 9.15 1.21 1.37
C SER A 65 8.76 1.92 0.07
N SER A 66 9.14 1.36 -1.08
CA SER A 66 8.76 1.89 -2.39
C SER A 66 7.26 1.92 -2.61
N ILE A 67 6.56 0.87 -2.19
CA ILE A 67 5.10 0.78 -2.29
C ILE A 67 4.45 1.79 -1.34
N HIS A 68 4.91 1.89 -0.10
CA HIS A 68 4.39 2.86 0.88
C HIS A 68 4.48 4.29 0.34
N PHE A 69 5.62 4.67 -0.23
CA PHE A 69 5.80 5.99 -0.85
C PHE A 69 4.81 6.26 -1.99
N GLN A 70 4.52 5.25 -2.82
CA GLN A 70 3.58 5.39 -3.93
C GLN A 70 2.12 5.41 -3.45
N VAL A 71 1.76 4.57 -2.47
CA VAL A 71 0.40 4.47 -1.91
C VAL A 71 0.03 5.73 -1.13
N SER A 72 0.94 6.26 -0.31
CA SER A 72 0.73 7.50 0.44
C SER A 72 0.46 8.70 -0.49
N ALA A 73 1.12 8.75 -1.65
CA ALA A 73 0.84 9.77 -2.67
C ALA A 73 -0.58 9.66 -3.25
N LEU A 74 -1.14 8.46 -3.31
CA LEU A 74 -2.42 8.17 -3.97
C LEU A 74 -3.63 8.06 -3.02
N LEU A 75 -3.41 8.00 -1.68
CA LEU A 75 -4.47 7.89 -0.65
C LEU A 75 -5.45 6.72 -0.90
N ILE A 76 -4.89 5.57 -1.27
CA ILE A 76 -5.64 4.44 -1.83
C ILE A 76 -6.24 3.52 -0.75
N ASP A 77 -5.56 3.37 0.39
CA ASP A 77 -6.02 2.61 1.56
C ASP A 77 -5.20 3.05 2.79
N ASP A 78 -5.84 3.79 3.71
CA ASP A 78 -5.18 4.29 4.92
C ASP A 78 -4.71 3.16 5.84
N LYS A 79 -5.45 2.05 5.90
CA LYS A 79 -5.09 0.91 6.75
C LYS A 79 -3.85 0.23 6.21
N LEU A 80 -3.81 -0.05 4.91
CA LEU A 80 -2.62 -0.61 4.28
C LEU A 80 -1.44 0.35 4.39
N SER A 81 -1.64 1.64 4.14
CA SER A 81 -0.56 2.64 4.26
C SER A 81 0.07 2.62 5.66
N ASN A 82 -0.74 2.59 6.72
CA ASN A 82 -0.25 2.53 8.10
C ASN A 82 0.50 1.23 8.41
N ILE A 83 0.07 0.10 7.84
CA ILE A 83 0.78 -1.17 7.99
C ILE A 83 2.16 -1.08 7.33
N LEU A 84 2.23 -0.60 6.09
CA LEU A 84 3.49 -0.51 5.36
C LEU A 84 4.46 0.48 6.02
N ASP A 85 3.97 1.63 6.49
CA ASP A 85 4.73 2.63 7.23
C ASP A 85 5.39 2.03 8.48
N ARG A 86 4.58 1.38 9.33
CA ARG A 86 5.05 0.74 10.55
C ARG A 86 6.08 -0.37 10.28
N LEU A 87 5.89 -1.15 9.23
CA LEU A 87 6.81 -2.23 8.84
C LEU A 87 8.13 -1.68 8.29
N ASP A 88 8.09 -0.60 7.51
CA ASP A 88 9.28 0.08 6.98
C ASP A 88 10.11 0.69 8.13
N ASP A 89 9.46 1.46 9.00
CA ASP A 89 10.08 2.04 10.20
C ASP A 89 10.63 0.96 11.13
N GLY A 90 9.85 -0.10 11.38
CA GLY A 90 10.26 -1.22 12.22
C GLY A 90 11.51 -1.91 11.67
N TYR A 91 11.57 -2.14 10.36
CA TYR A 91 12.73 -2.74 9.72
C TYR A 91 13.95 -1.81 9.79
N TYR A 92 13.78 -0.51 9.52
CA TYR A 92 14.84 0.47 9.66
C TYR A 92 15.41 0.46 11.09
N LEU A 93 14.57 0.57 12.12
CA LEU A 93 15.01 0.59 13.51
C LEU A 93 15.72 -0.71 13.93
N ALA A 94 15.26 -1.86 13.45
CA ALA A 94 15.89 -3.15 13.70
C ALA A 94 17.28 -3.24 13.04
N THR A 95 17.43 -2.76 11.80
CA THR A 95 18.73 -2.74 11.10
C THR A 95 19.74 -1.79 11.76
N GLN A 96 19.27 -0.69 12.35
CA GLN A 96 20.12 0.23 13.12
C GLN A 96 20.45 -0.29 14.53
N GLY A 97 19.88 -1.42 14.95
CA GLY A 97 20.05 -1.96 16.30
C GLY A 97 19.41 -1.11 17.40
N ILE A 98 18.40 -0.30 17.05
CA ILE A 98 17.72 0.63 17.97
C ILE A 98 16.54 -0.04 18.67
N TYR A 99 15.70 -0.76 17.92
CA TYR A 99 14.48 -1.37 18.44
C TYR A 99 14.10 -2.63 17.66
N GLY A 100 13.71 -3.68 18.39
CA GLY A 100 13.31 -4.97 17.81
C GLY A 100 14.47 -5.74 17.17
N ASP A 101 14.13 -6.81 16.46
CA ASP A 101 15.06 -7.59 15.65
C ASP A 101 14.44 -7.90 14.28
N ILE A 102 15.30 -8.11 13.28
CA ILE A 102 14.90 -8.29 11.88
C ILE A 102 13.95 -9.49 11.71
N GLU A 103 14.16 -10.58 12.46
CA GLU A 103 13.34 -11.79 12.30
C GLU A 103 11.95 -11.62 12.93
N THR A 104 11.83 -10.85 14.01
CA THR A 104 10.54 -10.46 14.57
C THR A 104 9.77 -9.57 13.59
N ILE A 105 10.38 -8.52 13.04
CA ILE A 105 9.72 -7.64 12.05
C ILE A 105 9.33 -8.42 10.79
N ARG A 106 10.19 -9.34 10.33
CA ARG A 106 9.88 -10.26 9.23
C ARG A 106 8.61 -11.09 9.52
N LYS A 107 8.48 -11.65 10.73
CA LYS A 107 7.29 -12.45 11.10
C LYS A 107 6.03 -11.61 11.14
N GLU A 108 6.09 -10.42 11.74
CA GLU A 108 4.96 -9.48 11.74
C GLU A 108 4.52 -9.12 10.33
N ALA A 109 5.48 -8.83 9.43
CA ALA A 109 5.19 -8.54 8.03
C ALA A 109 4.46 -9.71 7.35
N LEU A 110 4.90 -10.94 7.59
CA LEU A 110 4.24 -12.13 7.06
C LEU A 110 2.82 -12.27 7.63
N GLU A 111 2.65 -12.20 8.95
CA GLU A 111 1.35 -12.35 9.61
C GLU A 111 0.33 -11.31 9.14
N GLU A 112 0.74 -10.06 9.00
CA GLU A 112 -0.17 -8.99 8.62
C GLU A 112 -0.46 -8.96 7.12
N LEU A 113 0.48 -9.35 6.27
CA LEU A 113 0.32 -9.25 4.81
C LEU A 113 -0.10 -10.57 4.15
N ILE A 114 -0.12 -11.70 4.87
CA ILE A 114 -0.45 -13.03 4.30
C ILE A 114 -1.80 -13.08 3.60
N HIS A 115 -2.78 -12.32 4.10
CA HIS A 115 -4.13 -12.30 3.55
C HIS A 115 -4.18 -11.76 2.12
N PHE A 116 -3.20 -10.95 1.70
CA PHE A 116 -3.09 -10.43 0.33
C PHE A 116 -2.76 -11.51 -0.70
N LYS A 117 -2.25 -12.68 -0.28
CA LYS A 117 -2.04 -13.84 -1.18
C LYS A 117 -3.34 -14.39 -1.78
N ASN A 118 -4.49 -14.03 -1.23
CA ASN A 118 -5.80 -14.48 -1.72
C ASN A 118 -6.26 -13.71 -2.97
N TYR A 119 -5.62 -12.58 -3.29
CA TYR A 119 -5.90 -11.80 -4.48
C TYR A 119 -5.10 -12.40 -5.65
N LYS A 120 -5.80 -12.83 -6.71
CA LYS A 120 -5.23 -13.50 -7.91
C LYS A 120 -5.25 -12.60 -9.12
#